data_AF-A0A445MMR4-F1
#
_entry.id   AF-A0A445MMR4-F1
#
_cell.length_a   1.000
_cell.length_b   1.000
_cell.length_c   1.000
_cell.angle_alpha   90.00
_cell.angle_beta   90.00
_cell.angle_gamma   90.00
#
_symmetry.space_group_name_H-M   'P 1'
#
loop_
_entity.id
_entity.type
_entity.pdbx_description
1 polymer ?
#
loop_
_entity_poly.entity_id
_entity_poly.type
_entity_poly.pdbx_seq_one_letter_code
_entity_poly.pdbx_strand_id
1 'polypeptide(L)'
;MTRLKCADSEDPLVPRWSTISGSSMFWTERPLSGEYLRGALHPALAKQVYKCSSEELMNRNDRALLEGDVLSLIKAAAFLEAELKVEDQKAVAAYKASQGFESSLKKIGRVSYKFRYRVALERLRGKHHDITIERDPFAECSEDANVEMDLDKPFDDGTPL
;
A
#
# COMPACT_ATOMS: atom_id res chain seq x y z
N MET A 1 45.66 49.86 23.34
CA MET A 1 44.39 49.68 24.08
C MET A 1 43.85 51.05 24.44
N THR A 2 42.99 51.63 23.61
CA THR A 2 42.38 52.95 23.84
C THR A 2 40.87 52.76 23.87
N ARG A 3 40.23 53.07 25.00
CA ARG A 3 38.77 53.01 25.19
C ARG A 3 38.15 54.24 24.53
N LEU A 4 37.31 54.01 23.52
CA LEU A 4 36.42 55.05 22.97
C LEU A 4 35.32 55.31 24.00
N LYS A 5 35.04 56.58 24.32
CA LYS A 5 33.93 56.95 25.21
C LYS A 5 32.60 56.83 24.45
N CYS A 6 31.61 56.18 25.08
CA CYS A 6 30.21 56.29 24.68
C CYS A 6 29.74 57.72 24.86
N ALA A 7 29.10 58.26 23.83
CA ALA A 7 28.26 59.44 23.95
C ALA A 7 26.88 58.97 24.43
N ASP A 8 26.39 59.56 25.51
CA ASP A 8 25.04 59.33 26.01
C ASP A 8 24.04 60.02 25.08
N SER A 9 23.38 59.24 24.22
CA SER A 9 22.19 59.67 23.48
C SER A 9 20.97 58.97 24.07
N GLU A 10 20.05 59.77 24.60
CA GLU A 10 18.80 59.42 25.28
C GLU A 10 17.72 58.89 24.31
N ASP A 11 18.01 57.81 23.57
CA ASP A 11 17.00 57.00 22.88
C ASP A 11 17.56 55.59 22.59
N PRO A 12 17.05 54.52 23.21
CA PRO A 12 17.56 53.17 22.97
C PRO A 12 16.97 52.63 21.68
N LEU A 13 17.63 52.87 20.55
CA LEU A 13 17.41 52.08 19.34
C LEU A 13 17.92 50.66 19.59
N VAL A 14 17.02 49.78 20.04
CA VAL A 14 17.30 48.37 20.31
C VAL A 14 17.73 47.66 19.01
N PRO A 15 18.95 47.10 18.94
CA PRO A 15 19.34 46.27 17.81
C PRO A 15 18.53 44.97 17.83
N ARG A 16 17.76 44.73 16.77
CA ARG A 16 16.84 43.59 16.59
C ARG A 16 17.53 42.21 16.46
N TRP A 17 18.81 42.10 16.80
CA TRP A 17 19.68 40.95 16.54
C TRP A 17 20.22 40.27 17.81
N SER A 18 19.76 40.68 19.00
CA SER A 18 20.18 40.10 20.28
C SER A 18 19.79 38.63 20.50
N THR A 19 18.96 38.06 19.63
CA THR A 19 18.48 36.67 19.76
C THR A 19 19.34 35.63 19.02
N ILE A 20 20.33 36.06 18.23
CA ILE A 20 21.33 35.12 17.69
C ILE A 20 22.35 34.84 18.79
N SER A 21 21.97 33.94 19.69
CA SER A 21 22.84 33.41 20.73
C SER A 21 24.10 32.83 20.09
N GLY A 22 25.24 33.46 20.36
CA GLY A 22 26.58 33.07 19.90
C GLY A 22 27.11 31.79 20.56
N SER A 23 26.28 30.74 20.61
CA SER A 23 26.53 29.50 21.35
C SER A 23 26.29 28.27 20.45
N SER A 24 26.82 28.30 19.24
CA SER A 24 27.15 27.06 18.52
C SER A 24 28.63 26.81 18.78
N MET A 25 28.93 25.76 19.55
CA MET A 25 30.25 25.36 20.04
C MET A 25 31.12 24.78 18.91
N PHE A 26 31.28 25.52 17.81
CA PHE A 26 32.09 25.14 16.66
C PHE A 26 33.58 25.51 16.83
N TRP A 27 33.90 26.37 17.80
CA TRP A 27 35.21 27.00 17.97
C TRP A 27 36.18 26.25 18.88
N THR A 28 35.75 25.18 19.55
CA THR A 28 36.56 24.46 20.54
C THR A 28 37.44 23.37 19.93
N GLU A 29 37.13 22.89 18.72
CA GLU A 29 37.95 21.90 18.02
C GLU A 29 38.96 22.57 17.07
N ARG A 30 40.24 22.46 17.43
CA ARG A 30 41.39 23.08 16.74
C ARG A 30 41.52 22.69 15.25
N PRO A 31 41.17 21.47 14.81
CA PRO A 31 41.18 21.13 13.39
C PRO A 31 40.05 21.83 12.60
N LEU A 32 38.82 21.82 13.11
CA LEU A 32 37.64 22.42 12.47
C LEU A 32 37.74 23.95 12.35
N SER A 33 38.28 24.61 13.38
CA SER A 33 38.50 26.06 13.38
C SER A 33 39.57 26.50 12.37
N GLY A 34 40.59 25.66 12.13
CA GLY A 34 41.62 25.90 11.13
C GLY A 34 41.09 25.83 9.68
N GLU A 35 40.18 24.90 9.40
CA GLU A 35 39.51 24.79 8.09
C GLU A 35 38.55 25.95 7.81
N TYR A 36 37.93 26.50 8.86
CA TYR A 36 37.02 27.66 8.75
C TYR A 36 37.78 28.93 8.36
N LEU A 37 38.87 29.22 9.08
CA LEU A 37 39.72 30.37 8.80
C LEU A 37 40.40 30.29 7.43
N ARG A 38 40.62 29.09 6.90
CA ARG A 38 41.15 28.86 5.54
C ARG A 38 40.08 28.99 4.44
N GLY A 39 38.83 29.26 4.80
CA GLY A 39 37.70 29.35 3.87
C GLY A 39 37.31 28.00 3.25
N ALA A 40 37.84 26.89 3.75
CA ALA A 40 37.61 25.55 3.21
C ALA A 40 36.21 25.00 3.58
N LEU A 41 35.58 25.54 4.64
CA LEU A 41 34.31 25.06 5.15
C LEU A 41 33.07 25.41 4.32
N HIS A 42 33.17 26.19 3.24
CA HIS A 42 32.44 25.94 1.99
C HIS A 42 32.67 27.04 0.94
N PRO A 43 33.74 26.96 0.12
CA PRO A 43 33.84 27.76 -1.09
C PRO A 43 32.67 27.50 -2.04
N ALA A 44 32.11 26.28 -2.01
CA ALA A 44 30.97 25.91 -2.83
C ALA A 44 29.65 26.56 -2.36
N LEU A 45 29.32 26.54 -1.06
CA LEU A 45 28.13 27.26 -0.57
C LEU A 45 28.32 28.78 -0.68
N ALA A 46 29.51 29.31 -0.37
CA ALA A 46 29.81 30.72 -0.57
C ALA A 46 29.69 31.15 -2.04
N LYS A 47 30.19 30.33 -2.99
CA LYS A 47 29.96 30.54 -4.43
C LYS A 47 28.48 30.47 -4.79
N GLN A 48 27.71 29.55 -4.22
CA GLN A 48 26.28 29.41 -4.52
C GLN A 48 25.48 30.60 -3.98
N VAL A 49 25.74 31.05 -2.76
CA VAL A 49 25.08 32.22 -2.14
C VAL A 49 25.45 33.53 -2.84
N TYR A 50 26.69 33.66 -3.32
CA TYR A 50 27.13 34.86 -4.05
C TYR A 50 26.73 34.86 -5.52
N LYS A 51 26.53 33.68 -6.13
CA LYS A 51 26.19 33.52 -7.57
C LYS A 51 24.69 33.36 -7.82
N CYS A 52 23.95 32.73 -6.92
CA CYS A 52 22.52 32.45 -7.08
C CYS A 52 21.68 33.44 -6.25
N SER A 53 20.49 33.76 -6.75
CA SER A 53 19.51 34.52 -5.99
C SER A 53 19.05 33.71 -4.75
N SER A 54 18.70 34.41 -3.66
CA SER A 54 18.03 33.79 -2.49
C SER A 54 16.78 33.00 -2.91
N GLU A 55 16.09 33.45 -3.94
CA GLU A 55 14.87 32.82 -4.47
C GLU A 55 15.19 31.47 -5.16
N GLU A 56 16.30 31.38 -5.88
CA GLU A 56 16.76 30.12 -6.51
C GLU A 56 17.21 29.09 -5.48
N LEU A 57 17.80 29.53 -4.35
CA LEU A 57 18.20 28.64 -3.27
C LEU A 57 17.00 28.08 -2.49
N MET A 58 15.98 28.90 -2.24
CA MET A 58 14.73 28.44 -1.64
C MET A 58 14.02 27.43 -2.53
N ASN A 59 13.86 27.74 -3.82
CA ASN A 59 13.24 26.83 -4.80
C ASN A 59 13.92 25.45 -4.88
N ARG A 60 15.25 25.39 -4.70
CA ARG A 60 15.99 24.11 -4.66
C ARG A 60 15.76 23.32 -3.38
N ASN A 61 15.67 23.99 -2.24
CA ASN A 61 15.33 23.34 -0.97
C ASN A 61 13.89 22.82 -1.00
N ASP A 62 12.95 23.62 -1.50
CA ASP A 62 11.55 23.21 -1.65
C ASP A 62 11.44 21.97 -2.55
N ARG A 63 12.22 21.92 -3.64
CA ARG A 63 12.30 20.73 -4.50
C ARG A 63 12.88 19.53 -3.79
N ALA A 64 13.94 19.70 -3.00
CA ALA A 64 14.56 18.60 -2.24
C ALA A 64 13.62 18.04 -1.17
N LEU A 65 12.82 18.90 -0.52
CA LEU A 65 11.79 18.47 0.43
C LEU A 65 10.70 17.65 -0.28
N LEU A 66 10.19 18.15 -1.40
CA LEU A 66 9.21 17.42 -2.22
C LEU A 66 9.75 16.08 -2.74
N GLU A 67 11.01 16.02 -3.17
CA GLU A 67 11.64 14.77 -3.61
C GLU A 67 11.69 13.73 -2.47
N GLY A 68 11.99 14.16 -1.23
CA GLY A 68 11.96 13.31 -0.05
C GLY A 68 10.57 12.78 0.27
N ASP A 69 9.55 13.64 0.22
CA ASP A 69 8.15 13.27 0.47
C ASP A 69 7.62 12.30 -0.58
N VAL A 70 7.95 12.54 -1.87
CA VAL A 70 7.60 11.63 -2.97
C VAL A 70 8.25 10.26 -2.77
N LEU A 71 9.52 10.21 -2.36
CA LEU A 71 10.21 8.94 -2.09
C LEU A 71 9.56 8.17 -0.94
N SER A 72 9.18 8.89 0.13
CA SER A 72 8.44 8.34 1.27
C SER A 72 7.08 7.77 0.85
N LEU A 73 6.34 8.52 0.03
CA LEU A 73 5.04 8.10 -0.50
C LEU A 73 5.16 6.85 -1.39
N ILE A 74 6.16 6.78 -2.27
CA ILE A 74 6.42 5.60 -3.11
C ILE A 74 6.69 4.37 -2.23
N LYS A 75 7.49 4.54 -1.17
CA LYS A 75 7.81 3.45 -0.24
C LYS A 75 6.57 2.97 0.52
N ALA A 76 5.71 3.89 0.96
CA ALA A 76 4.45 3.55 1.62
C ALA A 76 3.47 2.86 0.66
N ALA A 77 3.36 3.33 -0.58
CA ALA A 77 2.51 2.71 -1.60
C ALA A 77 2.96 1.29 -1.92
N ALA A 78 4.27 1.04 -2.06
CA ALA A 78 4.81 -0.30 -2.27
C ALA A 78 4.53 -1.25 -1.10
N PHE A 79 4.56 -0.74 0.14
CA PHE A 79 4.21 -1.51 1.33
C PHE A 79 2.72 -1.90 1.32
N LEU A 80 1.82 -0.95 1.07
CA LEU A 80 0.38 -1.20 0.97
C LEU A 80 0.04 -2.16 -0.18
N GLU A 81 0.70 -2.06 -1.32
CA GLU A 81 0.50 -2.99 -2.44
C GLU A 81 0.89 -4.42 -2.06
N ALA A 82 1.98 -4.59 -1.29
CA ALA A 82 2.40 -5.90 -0.80
C ALA A 82 1.41 -6.48 0.22
N GLU A 83 0.93 -5.66 1.16
CA GLU A 83 -0.05 -6.05 2.16
C GLU A 83 -1.39 -6.46 1.52
N LEU A 84 -1.86 -5.67 0.55
CA LEU A 84 -3.08 -5.96 -0.20
C LEU A 84 -2.98 -7.30 -0.96
N LYS A 85 -1.83 -7.60 -1.57
CA LYS A 85 -1.60 -8.90 -2.23
C LYS A 85 -1.69 -10.07 -1.25
N VAL A 86 -1.25 -9.91 -0.01
CA VAL A 86 -1.35 -10.94 1.03
C VAL A 86 -2.80 -11.13 1.45
N GLU A 87 -3.53 -10.04 1.68
CA GLU A 87 -4.93 -10.12 2.08
C GLU A 87 -5.82 -10.69 0.96
N ASP A 88 -5.58 -10.34 -0.29
CA ASP A 88 -6.26 -10.94 -1.45
C ASP A 88 -6.08 -12.46 -1.49
N GLN A 89 -4.86 -12.94 -1.30
CA GLN A 89 -4.59 -14.38 -1.26
C GLN A 89 -5.30 -15.07 -0.10
N LYS A 90 -5.32 -14.42 1.06
CA LYS A 90 -6.01 -14.92 2.26
C LYS A 90 -7.53 -14.95 2.07
N ALA A 91 -8.12 -13.91 1.49
CA ALA A 91 -9.54 -13.86 1.18
C ALA A 91 -9.93 -14.95 0.17
N VAL A 92 -9.13 -15.15 -0.89
CA VAL A 92 -9.34 -16.23 -1.86
C VAL A 92 -9.20 -17.61 -1.21
N ALA A 93 -8.22 -17.80 -0.32
CA ALA A 93 -8.05 -19.06 0.40
C ALA A 93 -9.24 -19.34 1.34
N ALA A 94 -9.68 -18.34 2.11
CA ALA A 94 -10.85 -18.45 2.97
C ALA A 94 -12.12 -18.78 2.17
N TYR A 95 -12.33 -18.10 1.04
CA TYR A 95 -13.45 -18.40 0.14
C TYR A 95 -13.41 -19.84 -0.37
N LYS A 96 -12.26 -20.33 -0.83
CA LYS A 96 -12.10 -21.72 -1.30
C LYS A 96 -12.29 -22.75 -0.19
N ALA A 97 -11.97 -22.40 1.05
CA ALA A 97 -12.19 -23.25 2.22
C ALA A 97 -13.64 -23.18 2.76
N SER A 98 -14.46 -22.26 2.26
CA SER A 98 -15.85 -22.10 2.71
C SER A 98 -16.73 -23.28 2.26
N GLN A 99 -17.71 -23.61 3.11
CA GLN A 99 -18.72 -24.62 2.79
C GLN A 99 -19.58 -24.24 1.56
N GLY A 100 -19.81 -22.94 1.34
CA GLY A 100 -20.51 -22.43 0.17
C GLY A 100 -19.79 -22.79 -1.14
N PHE A 101 -18.46 -22.73 -1.15
CA PHE A 101 -17.66 -23.13 -2.31
C PHE A 101 -17.75 -24.64 -2.57
N GLU A 102 -17.58 -25.47 -1.54
CA GLU A 102 -17.69 -26.92 -1.66
C GLU A 102 -19.08 -27.37 -2.17
N SER A 103 -20.14 -26.81 -1.60
CA SER A 103 -21.51 -27.12 -2.01
C SER A 103 -21.79 -26.71 -3.46
N SER A 104 -21.22 -25.59 -3.90
CA SER A 104 -21.29 -25.13 -5.29
C SER A 104 -20.59 -26.10 -6.24
N LEU A 105 -19.40 -26.60 -5.88
CA LEU A 105 -18.70 -27.63 -6.65
C LEU A 105 -19.51 -28.93 -6.77
N LYS A 106 -20.12 -29.39 -5.67
CA LYS A 106 -20.98 -30.58 -5.68
C LYS A 106 -22.19 -30.42 -6.60
N LYS A 107 -22.83 -29.24 -6.58
CA LYS A 107 -23.94 -28.89 -7.48
C LYS A 107 -23.49 -28.90 -8.95
N ILE A 108 -22.39 -28.24 -9.28
CA ILE A 108 -21.82 -28.20 -10.64
C ILE A 108 -21.43 -29.61 -11.13
N GLY A 109 -20.83 -30.42 -10.26
CA GLY A 109 -20.51 -31.81 -10.55
C GLY A 109 -21.74 -32.64 -10.93
N ARG A 110 -22.83 -32.51 -10.17
CA ARG A 110 -24.10 -33.21 -10.44
C ARG A 110 -24.71 -32.80 -11.79
N VAL A 111 -24.73 -31.49 -12.09
CA VAL A 111 -25.28 -30.96 -13.35
C VAL A 111 -24.47 -31.44 -14.54
N SER A 112 -23.14 -31.34 -14.46
CA SER A 112 -22.25 -31.77 -15.55
C SER A 112 -22.31 -33.29 -15.81
N TYR A 113 -22.40 -34.10 -14.75
CA TYR A 113 -22.58 -35.55 -14.86
C TYR A 113 -23.93 -35.90 -15.50
N LYS A 114 -25.05 -35.28 -15.05
CA LYS A 114 -26.39 -35.48 -15.64
C LYS A 114 -26.41 -35.10 -17.13
N PHE A 115 -25.78 -33.98 -17.49
CA PHE A 115 -25.67 -33.57 -18.89
C PHE A 115 -24.91 -34.58 -19.74
N ARG A 116 -23.71 -35.01 -19.29
CA ARG A 116 -22.91 -36.01 -20.02
C ARG A 116 -23.63 -37.35 -20.15
N TYR A 117 -24.34 -37.77 -19.11
CA TYR A 117 -25.16 -38.99 -19.14
C TYR A 117 -26.23 -38.91 -20.22
N ARG A 118 -26.99 -37.80 -20.29
CA ARG A 118 -28.00 -37.59 -21.34
C ARG A 118 -27.39 -37.64 -22.74
N VAL A 119 -26.25 -36.99 -22.95
CA VAL A 119 -25.55 -37.04 -24.24
C VAL A 119 -25.12 -38.48 -24.59
N ALA A 120 -24.60 -39.24 -23.63
CA ALA A 120 -24.21 -40.63 -23.86
C ALA A 120 -25.41 -41.53 -24.16
N LEU A 121 -26.53 -41.32 -23.45
CA LEU A 121 -27.79 -42.01 -23.65
C LEU A 121 -28.35 -41.80 -25.07
N GLU A 122 -28.39 -40.55 -25.52
CA GLU A 122 -28.88 -40.23 -26.88
C GLU A 122 -27.96 -40.80 -27.97
N ARG A 123 -26.64 -40.80 -27.75
CA ARG A 123 -25.69 -41.45 -28.66
C ARG A 123 -25.88 -42.97 -28.74
N LEU A 124 -26.19 -43.60 -27.62
CA LEU A 124 -26.45 -45.03 -27.55
C LEU A 124 -27.72 -45.38 -28.33
N ARG A 125 -28.81 -44.63 -28.10
CA ARG A 125 -30.09 -44.79 -28.82
C ARG A 125 -29.94 -44.59 -30.32
N GLY A 126 -29.14 -43.59 -30.74
CA GLY A 126 -28.85 -43.35 -32.15
C GLY A 126 -28.13 -44.51 -32.84
N LYS A 127 -27.38 -45.33 -32.10
CA LYS A 127 -26.68 -46.51 -32.64
C LYS A 127 -27.46 -47.82 -32.51
N HIS A 128 -28.29 -47.96 -31.48
CA HIS A 128 -29.04 -49.17 -31.18
C HIS A 128 -30.44 -48.78 -30.70
N HIS A 129 -31.41 -48.74 -31.61
CA HIS A 129 -32.79 -48.33 -31.32
C HIS A 129 -33.53 -49.28 -30.36
N ASP A 130 -33.07 -50.53 -30.22
CA ASP A 130 -33.76 -51.56 -29.44
C ASP A 130 -33.31 -51.65 -27.98
N ILE A 131 -32.40 -50.77 -27.52
CA ILE A 131 -31.91 -50.79 -26.14
C ILE A 131 -32.88 -50.05 -25.23
N THR A 132 -33.64 -50.80 -24.43
CA THR A 132 -34.51 -50.30 -23.38
C THR A 132 -33.72 -50.07 -22.10
N ILE A 133 -33.66 -48.82 -21.62
CA ILE A 133 -33.02 -48.49 -20.34
C ILE A 133 -34.09 -48.42 -19.26
N GLU A 134 -33.96 -49.31 -18.28
CA GLU A 134 -34.98 -49.64 -17.27
C GLU A 134 -35.35 -48.48 -16.35
N ARG A 135 -34.40 -47.61 -16.00
CA ARG A 135 -34.65 -46.45 -15.12
C ARG A 135 -33.59 -45.38 -15.35
N ASP A 136 -33.99 -44.13 -15.56
CA ASP A 136 -33.07 -42.98 -15.54
C ASP A 136 -32.60 -42.77 -14.09
N PRO A 137 -31.30 -42.93 -13.78
CA PRO A 137 -30.77 -42.71 -12.43
C PRO A 137 -30.96 -41.27 -11.93
N PHE A 138 -31.38 -40.34 -12.80
CA PHE A 138 -31.64 -38.94 -12.49
C PHE A 138 -33.09 -38.50 -12.68
N ALA A 139 -34.00 -39.44 -12.93
CA ALA A 139 -35.42 -39.16 -12.73
C ALA A 139 -35.59 -38.80 -11.25
N GLU A 140 -36.25 -37.67 -10.97
CA GLU A 140 -36.58 -37.29 -9.61
C GLU A 140 -37.41 -38.41 -8.98
N CYS A 141 -36.81 -39.14 -8.04
CA CYS A 141 -37.55 -40.04 -7.17
C CYS A 141 -38.50 -39.17 -6.35
N SER A 142 -39.80 -39.44 -6.39
CA SER A 142 -40.80 -38.70 -5.60
C SER A 142 -40.54 -38.76 -4.09
N GLU A 143 -39.72 -39.71 -3.63
CA GLU A 143 -39.24 -39.79 -2.24
C GLU A 143 -38.26 -38.66 -1.88
N ASP A 144 -37.44 -38.18 -2.83
CA ASP A 144 -36.46 -37.11 -2.62
C ASP A 144 -37.09 -35.70 -2.70
N ALA A 145 -38.31 -35.58 -3.23
CA ALA A 145 -39.07 -34.32 -3.27
C ALA A 145 -39.48 -33.83 -1.87
N ASN A 146 -39.46 -34.72 -0.88
CA ASN A 146 -39.77 -34.42 0.51
C ASN A 146 -38.51 -34.02 1.31
N VAL A 147 -37.32 -34.13 0.69
CA VAL A 147 -36.08 -33.62 1.27
C VAL A 147 -36.07 -32.12 1.01
N GLU A 148 -36.57 -31.37 1.98
CA GLU A 148 -36.48 -29.91 2.02
C GLU A 148 -35.01 -29.50 1.92
N MET A 149 -34.59 -29.13 0.71
CA MET A 149 -33.32 -28.47 0.49
C MET A 149 -33.52 -27.03 0.90
N ASP A 150 -33.11 -26.70 2.13
CA ASP A 150 -33.17 -25.34 2.66
C ASP A 150 -32.36 -24.40 1.74
N LEU A 151 -33.07 -23.72 0.83
CA LEU A 151 -32.50 -22.81 -0.16
C LEU A 151 -32.12 -21.47 0.46
N ASP A 152 -32.65 -21.19 1.66
CA ASP A 152 -32.55 -19.91 2.36
C ASP A 152 -31.53 -19.92 3.50
N LYS A 153 -30.58 -20.87 3.51
CA LYS A 153 -29.48 -20.79 4.48
C LYS A 153 -28.60 -19.58 4.11
N PRO A 154 -28.60 -18.51 4.91
CA PRO A 154 -27.78 -17.34 4.62
C PRO A 154 -26.31 -17.76 4.66
N PHE A 155 -25.50 -17.11 3.82
CA PHE A 155 -24.06 -17.20 3.96
C PHE A 155 -23.69 -16.71 5.35
N ASP A 156 -22.90 -17.50 6.07
CA ASP A 156 -22.38 -17.10 7.38
C ASP A 156 -21.25 -16.10 7.16
N ASP A 157 -21.61 -14.83 7.07
CA ASP A 157 -20.71 -13.69 6.86
C ASP A 157 -19.99 -13.29 8.17
N GLY A 158 -19.95 -14.18 9.17
CA GLY A 158 -19.27 -13.95 10.43
C GLY A 158 -17.79 -13.66 10.23
N THR A 159 -17.38 -12.43 10.57
CA THR A 159 -15.98 -12.00 10.59
C THR A 159 -15.16 -12.93 11.50
N PRO A 160 -14.03 -13.49 11.04
CA PRO A 160 -13.17 -14.27 11.93
C PRO A 160 -12.53 -13.34 12.96
N LEU A 161 -12.65 -13.71 14.24
CA LEU A 161 -11.93 -13.11 15.37
C LEU A 161 -10.42 -13.37 15.31
#